data_AF-V9H8T3-F1
#
_entry.id   AF-V9H8T3-F1
#
_cell.length_a   1.000
_cell.length_b   1.000
_cell.length_c   1.000
_cell.angle_alpha   90.00
_cell.angle_beta   90.00
_cell.angle_gamma   90.00
#
_symmetry.space_group_name_H-M   'P 1'
#
loop_
_entity.id
_entity.type
_entity.pdbx_description
1 polymer ?
#
loop_
_entity_poly.entity_id
_entity_poly.type
_entity_poly.pdbx_seq_one_letter_code
_entity_poly.pdbx_strand_id
1 'polypeptide(L)'
;MNIIKRFLAIIIISIFTLNIGCSKVNGKDTQAIKAPNNNNLKIKGVWEIDNINVLGDESENNEEILSLKDSLISISNSNFSVFNVSYSNPKYKLKVVDKTYVLSYELNLKLEDILGDILDENSKWDVISIIGSNTIIGEFIYVDNENGYLFYDGVLLKLKKIDENPKDLDYQENDIKPELILEDYNSDVGIMLGLKTPREQLEDGSYSIETYKTLWISFKDNELQPILEKDNIIFPRMNGIWSIKSEVVDNDKNHFEYFSAHSLDGRAEMQTLENNNANIYKNINFISNDYISIERYEGENFNNNFPIYQTIPIDNINSKNGINIEEIYSNEAKEKYKKDFNDVLETLSEEKRKSLNTNLDYSNFTIKRIEGKWNLVGKIPSIGNTEDGIEYRISLNPNKKILNYDTLLVSWKDLKGKFPFIRDAYTSPTGRMAIILFNDKLLVYEMEDRDIKGSPLITIDLNNNEEVIMAEWASGSYVDSWAKAFKDGKEISMEDE
;
A
#
# COMPACT_ATOMS: atom_id res chain seq x y z
N MET A 1 41.90 47.51 -19.11
CA MET A 1 41.66 46.20 -19.77
C MET A 1 40.51 45.38 -19.16
N ASN A 2 40.22 45.50 -17.84
CA ASN A 2 39.14 44.73 -17.20
C ASN A 2 37.72 45.30 -17.38
N ILE A 3 37.57 46.61 -17.59
CA ILE A 3 36.26 47.24 -17.81
C ILE A 3 35.70 46.88 -19.20
N ILE A 4 36.56 46.87 -20.23
CA ILE A 4 36.18 46.49 -21.60
C ILE A 4 35.76 45.01 -21.66
N LYS A 5 36.43 44.13 -20.92
CA LYS A 5 36.06 42.71 -20.83
C LYS A 5 34.74 42.49 -20.09
N ARG A 6 34.46 43.24 -19.02
CA ARG A 6 33.16 43.20 -18.33
C ARG A 6 32.04 43.75 -19.19
N PHE A 7 32.30 44.82 -19.95
CA PHE A 7 31.33 45.39 -20.87
C PHE A 7 31.00 44.43 -22.02
N LEU A 8 32.01 43.76 -22.58
CA LEU A 8 31.81 42.71 -23.60
C LEU A 8 31.03 41.50 -23.04
N ALA A 9 31.31 41.08 -21.81
CA ALA A 9 30.60 39.97 -21.18
C ALA A 9 29.11 40.30 -20.97
N ILE A 10 28.79 41.53 -20.56
CA ILE A 10 27.40 41.99 -20.38
C ILE A 10 26.68 42.07 -21.74
N ILE A 11 27.36 42.55 -22.79
CA ILE A 11 26.81 42.58 -24.15
C ILE A 11 26.51 41.17 -24.66
N ILE A 12 27.41 40.20 -24.43
CA ILE A 12 27.22 38.80 -24.84
C ILE A 12 26.03 38.18 -24.09
N ILE A 13 25.90 38.41 -22.78
CA ILE A 13 24.77 37.91 -21.98
C ILE A 13 23.45 38.54 -22.48
N SER A 14 23.45 39.84 -22.81
CA SER A 14 22.27 40.52 -23.35
C SER A 14 21.86 40.03 -24.74
N ILE A 15 22.80 39.57 -25.57
CA ILE A 15 22.51 39.00 -26.89
C ILE A 15 21.89 37.59 -26.77
N PHE A 16 22.26 36.83 -25.72
CA PHE A 16 21.65 35.52 -25.43
C PHE A 16 20.24 35.63 -24.84
N THR A 17 19.94 36.67 -24.04
CA THR A 17 18.59 36.86 -23.47
C THR A 17 17.58 37.46 -24.45
N LEU A 18 18.03 38.13 -25.53
CA LEU A 18 17.16 38.74 -26.53
C LEU A 18 16.78 37.83 -27.71
N ASN A 19 17.33 36.60 -27.80
CA ASN A 19 17.03 35.65 -28.88
C ASN A 19 16.21 34.42 -28.46
N ILE A 20 15.70 34.36 -27.22
CA ILE A 20 14.69 33.36 -26.81
C ILE A 20 13.33 34.06 -26.76
N GLY A 21 12.91 34.58 -27.91
CA GLY A 21 11.52 34.95 -28.12
C GLY A 21 10.77 33.71 -28.57
N CYS A 22 9.78 33.28 -27.79
CA CYS A 22 8.76 32.34 -28.26
C CYS A 22 8.10 32.98 -29.49
N SER A 23 8.49 32.56 -30.69
CA SER A 23 7.71 32.87 -31.87
C SER A 23 6.34 32.21 -31.68
N LYS A 24 5.29 33.02 -31.59
CA LYS A 24 3.92 32.51 -31.76
C LYS A 24 3.86 31.92 -33.16
N VAL A 25 4.03 30.61 -33.24
CA VAL A 25 3.74 29.83 -34.44
C VAL A 25 2.26 30.06 -34.72
N ASN A 26 1.95 30.78 -35.81
CA ASN A 26 0.59 30.87 -36.30
C ASN A 26 0.12 29.43 -36.60
N GLY A 27 -0.90 28.98 -35.86
CA GLY A 27 -1.44 27.61 -35.89
C GLY A 27 -2.16 27.21 -37.17
N LYS A 28 -1.59 27.54 -38.34
CA LYS A 28 -2.07 27.08 -39.65
C LYS A 28 -1.16 26.06 -40.34
N ASP A 29 -0.01 25.72 -39.76
CA ASP A 29 0.91 24.69 -40.28
C ASP A 29 1.39 23.68 -39.23
N THR A 30 0.68 23.50 -38.12
CA THR A 30 0.74 22.21 -37.44
C THR A 30 -0.21 21.29 -38.19
N GLN A 31 0.31 20.55 -39.16
CA GLN A 31 -0.31 19.25 -39.47
C GLN A 31 -0.43 18.56 -38.12
N ALA A 32 -1.65 18.46 -37.60
CA ALA A 32 -1.91 17.73 -36.38
C ALA A 32 -1.31 16.35 -36.62
N ILE A 33 -0.20 16.05 -35.95
CA ILE A 33 0.38 14.71 -35.95
C ILE A 33 -0.64 13.89 -35.16
N LYS A 34 -1.65 13.41 -35.87
CA LYS A 34 -2.61 12.47 -35.37
C LYS A 34 -1.77 11.26 -34.96
N ALA A 35 -1.84 10.87 -33.70
CA ALA A 35 -1.18 9.65 -33.25
C ALA A 35 -1.54 8.53 -34.23
N PRO A 36 -0.58 7.71 -34.67
CA PRO A 36 -0.86 6.65 -35.64
C PRO A 36 -1.97 5.75 -35.09
N ASN A 37 -3.03 5.56 -35.88
CA ASN A 37 -4.05 4.58 -35.56
C ASN A 37 -3.44 3.20 -35.72
N ASN A 38 -3.08 2.56 -34.61
CA ASN A 38 -2.62 1.19 -34.60
C ASN A 38 -3.84 0.27 -34.72
N ASN A 39 -4.25 -0.04 -35.95
CA ASN A 39 -5.44 -0.87 -36.22
C ASN A 39 -5.24 -2.36 -35.86
N ASN A 40 -4.02 -2.79 -35.51
CA ASN A 40 -3.72 -4.18 -35.26
C ASN A 40 -3.24 -4.40 -33.82
N LEU A 41 -4.20 -4.65 -32.93
CA LEU A 41 -3.96 -5.02 -31.54
C LEU A 41 -3.35 -6.43 -31.50
N LYS A 42 -2.04 -6.55 -31.17
CA LYS A 42 -1.30 -7.83 -31.15
C LYS A 42 -1.91 -8.89 -30.22
N ILE A 43 -2.51 -8.43 -29.13
CA ILE A 43 -3.12 -9.27 -28.09
C ILE A 43 -4.59 -9.63 -28.39
N LYS A 44 -5.12 -9.20 -29.54
CA LYS A 44 -6.50 -9.50 -29.95
C LYS A 44 -6.71 -11.01 -30.07
N GLY A 45 -7.84 -11.48 -29.56
CA GLY A 45 -8.26 -12.87 -29.67
C GLY A 45 -8.98 -13.37 -28.42
N VAL A 46 -9.14 -14.68 -28.34
CA VAL A 46 -9.60 -15.41 -27.17
C VAL A 46 -8.42 -16.16 -26.58
N TRP A 47 -8.22 -15.97 -25.29
CA TRP A 47 -7.15 -16.59 -24.52
C TRP A 47 -7.75 -17.49 -23.43
N GLU A 48 -7.18 -18.67 -23.25
CA GLU A 48 -7.50 -19.61 -22.17
C GLU A 48 -6.48 -19.44 -21.04
N ILE A 49 -6.95 -19.51 -19.79
CA ILE A 49 -6.10 -19.41 -18.61
C ILE A 49 -5.47 -20.78 -18.33
N ASP A 50 -4.20 -20.95 -18.73
CA ASP A 50 -3.39 -22.15 -18.51
C ASP A 50 -3.00 -22.32 -17.03
N ASN A 51 -2.68 -21.21 -16.37
CA ASN A 51 -2.31 -21.20 -14.96
C ASN A 51 -2.65 -19.86 -14.30
N ILE A 52 -2.95 -19.91 -13.00
CA ILE A 52 -3.27 -18.78 -12.15
C ILE A 52 -2.25 -18.74 -11.01
N ASN A 53 -1.54 -17.63 -10.90
CA ASN A 53 -0.67 -17.36 -9.77
C ASN A 53 -1.23 -16.15 -9.02
N VAL A 54 -1.75 -16.39 -7.82
CA VAL A 54 -2.25 -15.32 -6.94
C VAL A 54 -1.05 -14.66 -6.28
N LEU A 55 -0.73 -13.44 -6.72
CA LEU A 55 0.40 -12.66 -6.21
C LEU A 55 -0.13 -11.73 -5.12
N GLY A 56 -0.49 -12.30 -3.97
CA GLY A 56 -1.30 -11.64 -2.95
C GLY A 56 -1.59 -12.56 -1.78
N ASP A 57 -2.29 -12.05 -0.77
CA ASP A 57 -2.62 -12.79 0.45
C ASP A 57 -3.20 -14.17 0.18
N GLU A 58 -2.88 -15.11 1.07
CA GLU A 58 -3.63 -16.36 1.23
C GLU A 58 -5.03 -16.00 1.74
N SER A 59 -5.88 -15.54 0.82
CA SER A 59 -7.28 -15.23 1.08
C SER A 59 -8.10 -16.51 0.99
N GLU A 60 -9.20 -16.60 1.75
CA GLU A 60 -10.21 -17.68 1.58
C GLU A 60 -10.78 -17.75 0.15
N ASN A 61 -10.66 -16.69 -0.65
CA ASN A 61 -11.15 -16.63 -2.03
C ASN A 61 -10.14 -17.23 -3.04
N ASN A 62 -8.94 -17.63 -2.59
CA ASN A 62 -7.94 -18.20 -3.49
C ASN A 62 -8.45 -19.49 -4.14
N GLU A 63 -9.26 -20.31 -3.44
CA GLU A 63 -9.86 -21.50 -4.04
C GLU A 63 -10.83 -21.15 -5.18
N GLU A 64 -11.64 -20.10 -5.02
CA GLU A 64 -12.56 -19.63 -6.07
C GLU A 64 -11.80 -19.06 -7.28
N ILE A 65 -10.78 -18.22 -7.03
CA ILE A 65 -9.94 -17.67 -8.10
C ILE A 65 -9.21 -18.81 -8.84
N LEU A 66 -8.65 -19.78 -8.12
CA LEU A 66 -7.98 -20.94 -8.71
C LEU A 66 -8.96 -21.84 -9.48
N SER A 67 -10.24 -21.87 -9.11
CA SER A 67 -11.29 -22.60 -9.84
C SER A 67 -11.57 -22.02 -11.24
N LEU A 68 -11.19 -20.77 -11.49
CA LEU A 68 -11.33 -20.10 -12.79
C LEU A 68 -10.23 -20.48 -13.79
N LYS A 69 -9.38 -21.46 -13.44
CA LYS A 69 -8.49 -22.09 -14.42
C LYS A 69 -9.31 -22.57 -15.63
N ASP A 70 -8.70 -22.51 -16.82
CA ASP A 70 -9.32 -22.85 -18.11
C ASP A 70 -10.47 -21.89 -18.54
N SER A 71 -10.78 -20.85 -17.75
CA SER A 71 -11.72 -19.81 -18.16
C SER A 71 -11.16 -18.97 -19.30
N LEU A 72 -12.06 -18.36 -20.06
CA LEU A 72 -11.73 -17.59 -21.26
C LEU A 72 -11.63 -16.09 -20.98
N ILE A 73 -10.66 -15.46 -21.64
CA ILE A 73 -10.46 -14.02 -21.72
C ILE A 73 -10.69 -13.62 -23.17
N SER A 74 -11.49 -12.58 -23.41
CA SER A 74 -11.65 -12.01 -24.76
C SER A 74 -11.11 -10.59 -24.83
N ILE A 75 -10.28 -10.32 -25.83
CA ILE A 75 -9.62 -9.03 -26.00
C ILE A 75 -9.89 -8.50 -27.41
N SER A 76 -10.51 -7.32 -27.51
CA SER A 76 -10.82 -6.64 -28.76
C SER A 76 -10.71 -5.12 -28.63
N ASN A 77 -10.82 -4.39 -29.73
CA ASN A 77 -10.81 -2.92 -29.68
C ASN A 77 -12.04 -2.30 -28.98
N SER A 78 -13.12 -3.06 -28.80
CA SER A 78 -14.40 -2.57 -28.26
C SER A 78 -14.78 -3.22 -26.93
N ASN A 79 -14.16 -4.33 -26.57
CA ASN A 79 -14.47 -5.09 -25.37
C ASN A 79 -13.24 -5.82 -24.83
N PHE A 80 -13.09 -5.84 -23.52
CA PHE A 80 -12.14 -6.67 -22.78
C PHE A 80 -12.90 -7.42 -21.70
N SER A 81 -12.85 -8.74 -21.72
CA SER A 81 -13.56 -9.61 -20.78
C SER A 81 -12.59 -10.55 -20.08
N VAL A 82 -12.60 -10.57 -18.76
CA VAL A 82 -11.77 -11.41 -17.89
C VAL A 82 -12.57 -11.74 -16.63
N PHE A 83 -12.44 -12.96 -16.10
CA PHE A 83 -13.05 -13.32 -14.82
C PHE A 83 -14.55 -12.96 -14.71
N ASN A 84 -15.31 -13.22 -15.77
CA ASN A 84 -16.74 -12.93 -15.82
C ASN A 84 -17.12 -11.45 -15.65
N VAL A 85 -16.14 -10.54 -15.85
CA VAL A 85 -16.29 -9.08 -15.91
C VAL A 85 -15.99 -8.62 -17.33
N SER A 86 -16.76 -7.65 -17.83
CA SER A 86 -16.55 -7.06 -19.17
C SER A 86 -16.41 -5.54 -19.10
N TYR A 87 -15.43 -5.03 -19.83
CA TYR A 87 -15.08 -3.63 -19.94
C TYR A 87 -15.34 -3.14 -21.37
N SER A 88 -16.24 -2.17 -21.50
CA SER A 88 -16.58 -1.60 -22.81
C SER A 88 -15.58 -0.53 -23.24
N ASN A 89 -15.27 -0.48 -24.54
CA ASN A 89 -14.39 0.50 -25.19
C ASN A 89 -13.02 0.70 -24.51
N PRO A 90 -12.25 -0.37 -24.23
CA PRO A 90 -10.93 -0.25 -23.63
C PRO A 90 -9.96 0.46 -24.59
N LYS A 91 -9.00 1.20 -24.03
CA LYS A 91 -7.86 1.78 -24.74
C LYS A 91 -6.62 0.93 -24.45
N TYR A 92 -5.71 0.85 -25.42
CA TYR A 92 -4.49 0.06 -25.28
C TYR A 92 -3.26 0.93 -25.46
N LYS A 93 -2.26 0.75 -24.58
CA LYS A 93 -0.98 1.46 -24.66
C LYS A 93 0.18 0.46 -24.66
N LEU A 94 0.89 0.37 -25.79
CA LEU A 94 2.10 -0.43 -25.89
C LEU A 94 3.28 0.29 -25.22
N LYS A 95 4.03 -0.45 -24.41
CA LYS A 95 5.31 -0.08 -23.81
C LYS A 95 6.33 -1.14 -24.21
N VAL A 96 7.48 -0.69 -24.74
CA VAL A 96 8.61 -1.57 -25.02
C VAL A 96 9.61 -1.41 -23.88
N VAL A 97 9.78 -2.46 -23.07
CA VAL A 97 10.47 -2.39 -21.78
C VAL A 97 11.58 -3.44 -21.69
N ASP A 98 12.51 -3.30 -20.76
CA ASP A 98 13.48 -4.36 -20.42
C ASP A 98 13.03 -5.15 -19.19
N LYS A 99 13.84 -6.15 -18.81
CA LYS A 99 13.56 -7.08 -17.72
C LYS A 99 13.37 -6.42 -16.34
N THR A 100 13.87 -5.20 -16.12
CA THR A 100 13.76 -4.52 -14.82
C THR A 100 12.48 -3.69 -14.69
N TYR A 101 11.59 -3.73 -15.70
CA TYR A 101 10.31 -3.06 -15.64
C TYR A 101 9.46 -3.58 -14.48
N VAL A 102 9.01 -2.65 -13.64
CA VAL A 102 8.13 -2.91 -12.50
C VAL A 102 6.67 -2.92 -12.99
N LEU A 103 6.04 -4.08 -12.87
CA LEU A 103 4.62 -4.30 -13.17
C LEU A 103 3.73 -3.85 -12.01
N SER A 104 4.15 -4.16 -10.78
CA SER A 104 3.50 -3.68 -9.56
C SER A 104 4.54 -3.31 -8.52
N TYR A 105 4.47 -2.06 -8.08
CA TYR A 105 5.30 -1.54 -6.99
C TYR A 105 4.88 -2.15 -5.65
N GLU A 106 3.56 -2.25 -5.47
CA GLU A 106 2.91 -2.77 -4.28
C GLU A 106 3.31 -4.22 -4.01
N LEU A 107 3.47 -5.04 -5.05
CA LEU A 107 3.89 -6.44 -4.94
C LEU A 107 5.40 -6.63 -5.11
N ASN A 108 6.16 -5.56 -5.35
CA ASN A 108 7.56 -5.62 -5.80
C ASN A 108 7.75 -6.58 -6.99
N LEU A 109 6.78 -6.61 -7.91
CA LEU A 109 6.77 -7.53 -9.03
C LEU A 109 7.41 -6.88 -10.26
N LYS A 110 8.50 -7.47 -10.74
CA LYS A 110 9.18 -7.10 -11.96
C LYS A 110 8.95 -8.13 -13.06
N LEU A 111 9.24 -7.72 -14.29
CA LEU A 111 9.14 -8.60 -15.44
C LEU A 111 10.08 -9.83 -15.33
N GLU A 112 11.26 -9.64 -14.73
CA GLU A 112 12.23 -10.74 -14.50
C GLU A 112 11.73 -11.83 -13.55
N ASP A 113 10.85 -11.49 -12.60
CA ASP A 113 10.26 -12.46 -11.67
C ASP A 113 9.27 -13.41 -12.38
N ILE A 114 8.78 -13.03 -13.56
CA ILE A 114 7.80 -13.78 -14.35
C ILE A 114 8.47 -14.59 -15.46
N LEU A 115 9.41 -13.96 -16.17
CA LEU A 115 10.00 -14.51 -17.39
C LEU A 115 11.42 -15.06 -17.19
N GLY A 116 11.94 -15.09 -15.96
CA GLY A 116 13.34 -15.37 -15.57
C GLY A 116 14.18 -16.18 -16.56
N ASP A 117 13.79 -17.43 -16.84
CA ASP A 117 14.56 -18.36 -17.67
C ASP A 117 14.55 -18.06 -19.18
N ILE A 118 13.66 -17.17 -19.63
CA ILE A 118 13.40 -16.82 -21.04
C ILE A 118 14.08 -15.48 -21.40
N LEU A 119 14.64 -14.78 -20.42
CA LEU A 119 15.16 -13.42 -20.58
C LEU A 119 16.66 -13.37 -20.90
N ASP A 120 17.01 -13.01 -22.14
CA ASP A 120 18.35 -12.54 -22.46
C ASP A 120 18.59 -11.12 -21.89
N GLU A 121 19.81 -10.80 -21.44
CA GLU A 121 20.13 -9.52 -20.77
C GLU A 121 19.77 -8.26 -21.59
N ASN A 122 19.73 -8.36 -22.92
CA ASN A 122 19.42 -7.23 -23.82
C ASN A 122 18.03 -7.34 -24.47
N SER A 123 17.20 -8.29 -24.03
CA SER A 123 15.86 -8.49 -24.58
C SER A 123 14.91 -7.34 -24.19
N LYS A 124 14.13 -6.89 -25.17
CA LYS A 124 13.04 -5.92 -24.97
C LYS A 124 11.71 -6.62 -25.18
N TRP A 125 10.74 -6.26 -24.36
CA TRP A 125 9.45 -6.94 -24.25
C TRP A 125 8.31 -5.96 -24.45
N ASP A 126 7.28 -6.44 -25.13
CA ASP A 126 6.05 -5.68 -25.37
C ASP A 126 5.10 -5.88 -24.19
N VAL A 127 4.90 -4.83 -23.40
CA VAL A 127 3.89 -4.76 -22.34
C VAL A 127 2.77 -3.85 -22.81
N ILE A 128 1.55 -4.37 -22.88
CA ILE A 128 0.36 -3.65 -23.33
C ILE A 128 -0.49 -3.34 -22.11
N SER A 129 -0.56 -2.08 -21.71
CA SER A 129 -1.52 -1.64 -20.68
C SER A 129 -2.92 -1.61 -21.29
N ILE A 130 -3.87 -2.24 -20.61
CA ILE A 130 -5.29 -2.23 -20.91
C ILE A 130 -5.92 -1.15 -20.03
N ILE A 131 -6.63 -0.20 -20.64
CA ILE A 131 -7.15 0.98 -19.98
C ILE A 131 -8.67 1.03 -20.12
N GLY A 132 -9.40 0.94 -19.01
CA GLY A 132 -10.86 1.11 -18.94
C GLY A 132 -11.19 2.43 -18.22
N SER A 133 -12.18 3.21 -18.66
CA SER A 133 -12.58 4.48 -18.02
C SER A 133 -11.43 5.43 -17.63
N ASN A 134 -10.31 5.42 -18.38
CA ASN A 134 -9.06 6.16 -18.15
C ASN A 134 -8.13 5.66 -17.01
N THR A 135 -8.33 4.46 -16.49
CA THR A 135 -7.43 3.78 -15.53
C THR A 135 -6.85 2.50 -16.12
N ILE A 136 -5.65 2.11 -15.69
CA ILE A 136 -5.07 0.83 -16.11
C ILE A 136 -5.78 -0.28 -15.33
N ILE A 137 -6.52 -1.13 -16.05
CA ILE A 137 -7.23 -2.27 -15.46
C ILE A 137 -6.37 -3.54 -15.48
N GLY A 138 -5.34 -3.60 -16.33
CA GLY A 138 -4.39 -4.70 -16.37
C GLY A 138 -3.22 -4.44 -17.32
N GLU A 139 -2.16 -5.24 -17.18
CA GLU A 139 -0.99 -5.20 -18.08
C GLU A 139 -0.77 -6.57 -18.71
N PHE A 140 -0.80 -6.64 -20.04
CA PHE A 140 -0.55 -7.85 -20.82
C PHE A 140 0.91 -7.89 -21.27
N ILE A 141 1.63 -8.93 -20.89
CA ILE A 141 3.01 -9.21 -21.30
C ILE A 141 2.96 -10.14 -22.51
N TYR A 142 3.32 -9.62 -23.67
CA TYR A 142 3.32 -10.39 -24.91
C TYR A 142 4.59 -11.22 -25.04
N VAL A 143 4.43 -12.55 -25.12
CA VAL A 143 5.55 -13.48 -25.36
C VAL A 143 5.61 -13.81 -26.84
N ASP A 144 4.54 -14.38 -27.38
CA ASP A 144 4.41 -14.70 -28.80
C ASP A 144 2.93 -14.74 -29.24
N ASN A 145 2.64 -15.25 -30.44
CA ASN A 145 1.27 -15.29 -30.97
C ASN A 145 0.35 -16.24 -30.20
N GLU A 146 0.91 -17.25 -29.52
CA GLU A 146 0.21 -18.31 -28.79
C GLU A 146 0.26 -18.12 -27.27
N ASN A 147 1.28 -17.46 -26.74
CA ASN A 147 1.54 -17.36 -25.30
C ASN A 147 1.61 -15.91 -24.82
N GLY A 148 1.12 -15.67 -23.61
CA GLY A 148 1.23 -14.38 -22.95
C GLY A 148 0.96 -14.49 -21.45
N TYR A 149 1.17 -13.38 -20.75
CA TYR A 149 0.78 -13.24 -19.36
C TYR A 149 -0.10 -12.01 -19.19
N LEU A 150 -1.08 -12.08 -18.31
CA LEU A 150 -1.90 -10.93 -17.91
C LEU A 150 -1.76 -10.73 -16.41
N PHE A 151 -1.24 -9.57 -16.01
CA PHE A 151 -1.35 -9.11 -14.65
C PHE A 151 -2.65 -8.31 -14.51
N TYR A 152 -3.58 -8.85 -13.73
CA TYR A 152 -4.91 -8.28 -13.50
C TYR A 152 -5.24 -8.42 -12.01
N ASP A 153 -5.38 -7.27 -11.35
CA ASP A 153 -5.92 -7.19 -9.98
C ASP A 153 -5.18 -8.06 -8.95
N GLY A 154 -3.84 -7.99 -8.94
CA GLY A 154 -3.00 -8.79 -8.04
C GLY A 154 -2.87 -10.27 -8.43
N VAL A 155 -3.53 -10.70 -9.52
CA VAL A 155 -3.43 -12.06 -10.04
C VAL A 155 -2.60 -12.04 -11.34
N LEU A 156 -1.66 -12.98 -11.44
CA LEU A 156 -0.91 -13.22 -12.65
C LEU A 156 -1.45 -14.45 -13.36
N LEU A 157 -1.95 -14.24 -14.57
CA LEU A 157 -2.52 -15.28 -15.42
C LEU A 157 -1.53 -15.64 -16.50
N LYS A 158 -1.22 -16.93 -16.63
CA LYS A 158 -0.54 -17.48 -17.80
C LYS A 158 -1.58 -17.87 -18.84
N LEU A 159 -1.42 -17.34 -20.05
CA LEU A 159 -2.45 -17.38 -21.08
C LEU A 159 -1.97 -18.11 -22.32
N LYS A 160 -2.89 -18.87 -22.92
CA LYS A 160 -2.71 -19.51 -24.22
C LYS A 160 -3.79 -19.05 -25.19
N LYS A 161 -3.41 -18.56 -26.37
CA LYS A 161 -4.37 -18.13 -27.40
C LYS A 161 -5.04 -19.36 -28.02
N ILE A 162 -6.37 -19.34 -28.07
CA ILE A 162 -7.18 -20.40 -28.65
C ILE A 162 -7.96 -19.95 -29.89
N ASP A 163 -8.17 -18.64 -30.07
CA ASP A 163 -8.82 -18.05 -31.24
C ASP A 163 -8.25 -16.66 -31.54
N GLU A 164 -8.06 -16.33 -32.82
CA GLU A 164 -7.65 -15.00 -33.26
C GLU A 164 -8.83 -14.02 -33.29
N ASN A 165 -10.06 -14.53 -33.36
CA ASN A 165 -11.28 -13.75 -33.44
C ASN A 165 -11.90 -13.61 -32.04
N PRO A 166 -11.96 -12.38 -31.48
CA PRO A 166 -12.67 -12.14 -30.24
C PRO A 166 -14.15 -12.48 -30.40
N LYS A 167 -14.76 -12.94 -29.30
CA LYS A 167 -16.17 -13.24 -29.21
C LYS A 167 -16.68 -12.69 -27.88
N ASP A 168 -17.92 -12.24 -27.86
CA ASP A 168 -18.55 -11.88 -26.59
C ASP A 168 -18.69 -13.14 -25.75
N LEU A 169 -18.19 -13.07 -24.52
CA LEU A 169 -18.31 -14.13 -23.54
C LEU A 169 -19.62 -13.88 -22.79
N ASP A 170 -20.57 -14.79 -22.97
CA ASP A 170 -21.90 -14.69 -22.36
C ASP A 170 -21.82 -15.25 -20.93
N TYR A 171 -21.67 -14.35 -19.97
CA TYR A 171 -21.58 -14.69 -18.55
C TYR A 171 -22.98 -14.78 -17.94
N GLN A 172 -23.29 -15.90 -17.30
CA GLN A 172 -24.53 -16.07 -16.56
C GLN A 172 -24.50 -15.29 -15.25
N GLU A 173 -25.68 -14.92 -14.75
CA GLU A 173 -25.82 -14.17 -13.49
C GLU A 173 -25.26 -14.92 -12.27
N ASN A 174 -25.21 -16.26 -12.36
CA ASN A 174 -24.67 -17.17 -11.34
C ASN A 174 -23.21 -17.59 -11.57
N ASP A 175 -22.54 -17.10 -12.61
CA ASP A 175 -21.14 -17.44 -12.84
C ASP A 175 -20.27 -16.84 -11.73
N ILE A 176 -19.26 -17.60 -11.30
CA ILE A 176 -18.29 -17.17 -10.28
C ILE A 176 -17.57 -15.94 -10.81
N LYS A 177 -18.03 -14.75 -10.46
CA LYS A 177 -17.21 -13.54 -10.55
C LYS A 177 -16.29 -13.65 -9.36
N PRO A 178 -14.97 -13.83 -9.54
CA PRO A 178 -14.09 -13.76 -8.39
C PRO A 178 -14.38 -12.40 -7.77
N GLU A 179 -14.77 -12.44 -6.50
CA GLU A 179 -14.91 -11.26 -5.68
C GLU A 179 -13.50 -10.71 -5.51
N LEU A 180 -13.00 -10.02 -6.54
CA LEU A 180 -11.91 -9.09 -6.46
C LEU A 180 -12.47 -7.84 -5.78
N ILE A 181 -12.84 -8.08 -4.52
CA ILE A 181 -13.12 -7.19 -3.40
C ILE A 181 -13.74 -5.87 -3.85
N LEU A 182 -14.92 -5.96 -4.45
CA LEU A 182 -15.80 -4.82 -4.55
C LEU A 182 -17.15 -5.22 -3.98
N GLU A 183 -17.39 -4.82 -2.74
CA GLU A 183 -18.74 -4.76 -2.19
C GLU A 183 -19.60 -3.83 -3.06
N ASP A 184 -20.93 -3.88 -2.90
CA ASP A 184 -21.82 -3.03 -3.68
C ASP A 184 -21.40 -1.55 -3.55
N TYR A 185 -21.09 -0.95 -4.69
CA TYR A 185 -20.68 0.45 -4.81
C TYR A 185 -21.66 1.41 -4.14
N ASN A 186 -22.96 1.08 -4.10
CA ASN A 186 -23.98 1.92 -3.48
C ASN A 186 -24.18 1.64 -1.99
N SER A 187 -23.50 0.66 -1.43
CA SER A 187 -23.54 0.40 0.01
C SER A 187 -22.77 1.48 0.77
N ASP A 188 -23.28 1.80 1.96
CA ASP A 188 -22.59 2.69 2.90
C ASP A 188 -21.20 2.14 3.19
N VAL A 189 -20.22 3.05 3.30
CA VAL A 189 -18.85 2.70 3.63
C VAL A 189 -18.26 3.67 4.64
N GLY A 190 -17.41 3.17 5.54
CA GLY A 190 -16.69 4.00 6.50
C GLY A 190 -15.31 3.44 6.82
N ILE A 191 -14.44 4.28 7.33
CA ILE A 191 -13.08 3.92 7.74
C ILE A 191 -12.77 4.48 9.13
N MET A 192 -12.25 3.62 10.00
CA MET A 192 -11.49 4.05 11.18
C MET A 192 -10.02 4.16 10.78
N LEU A 193 -9.53 5.41 10.69
CA LEU A 193 -8.16 5.71 10.31
C LEU A 193 -7.37 6.12 11.55
N GLY A 194 -6.49 5.23 12.02
CA GLY A 194 -5.63 5.48 13.18
C GLY A 194 -4.38 6.25 12.76
N LEU A 195 -4.16 7.38 13.41
CA LEU A 195 -3.04 8.29 13.18
C LEU A 195 -2.13 8.32 14.40
N LYS A 196 -0.83 8.34 14.14
CA LYS A 196 0.25 8.47 15.12
C LYS A 196 0.98 9.78 14.90
N THR A 197 1.13 10.57 15.95
CA THR A 197 2.13 11.63 16.01
C THR A 197 3.42 11.01 16.54
N PRO A 198 4.50 10.98 15.74
CA PRO A 198 5.74 10.33 16.12
C PRO A 198 6.44 11.07 17.25
N ARG A 199 7.33 10.36 17.91
CA ARG A 199 8.23 10.89 18.92
C ARG A 199 9.20 11.91 18.31
N GLU A 200 9.39 13.04 19.01
CA GLU A 200 10.32 14.09 18.64
C GLU A 200 11.35 14.31 19.73
N GLN A 201 12.56 14.71 19.33
CA GLN A 201 13.60 15.10 20.29
C GLN A 201 13.28 16.49 20.85
N LEU A 202 13.23 16.59 22.19
CA LEU A 202 12.99 17.82 22.91
C LEU A 202 14.30 18.61 23.09
N GLU A 203 14.19 19.90 23.44
CA GLU A 203 15.35 20.80 23.58
C GLU A 203 16.37 20.33 24.64
N ASP A 204 15.91 19.58 25.64
CA ASP A 204 16.76 19.01 26.71
C ASP A 204 17.45 17.70 26.29
N GLY A 205 17.24 17.24 25.06
CA GLY A 205 17.79 16.02 24.51
C GLY A 205 17.00 14.76 24.85
N SER A 206 15.95 14.85 25.68
CA SER A 206 14.97 13.79 25.89
C SER A 206 14.03 13.68 24.69
N TYR A 207 13.10 12.74 24.73
CA TYR A 207 12.16 12.52 23.65
C TYR A 207 10.71 12.56 24.13
N SER A 208 9.81 13.09 23.31
CA SER A 208 8.38 13.06 23.58
C SER A 208 7.82 11.64 23.59
N ILE A 209 6.55 11.48 23.97
CA ILE A 209 5.82 10.22 23.83
C ILE A 209 5.04 10.24 22.53
N GLU A 210 4.86 9.06 21.93
CA GLU A 210 3.94 8.94 20.80
C GLU A 210 2.50 9.21 21.27
N THR A 211 1.74 9.94 20.47
CA THR A 211 0.32 10.17 20.72
C THR A 211 -0.48 9.68 19.52
N TYR A 212 -1.71 9.25 19.80
CA TYR A 212 -2.55 8.63 18.78
C TYR A 212 -3.94 9.22 18.79
N LYS A 213 -4.53 9.29 17.61
CA LYS A 213 -5.93 9.67 17.40
C LYS A 213 -6.54 8.79 16.32
N THR A 214 -7.85 8.69 16.29
CA THR A 214 -8.58 7.96 15.26
C THR A 214 -9.60 8.86 14.61
N LEU A 215 -9.59 8.87 13.27
CA LEU A 215 -10.62 9.52 12.47
C LEU A 215 -11.67 8.50 12.05
N TRP A 216 -12.93 8.89 12.12
CA TRP A 216 -14.05 8.21 11.48
C TRP A 216 -14.50 9.02 10.28
N ILE A 217 -14.32 8.46 9.09
CA ILE A 217 -14.72 9.04 7.81
C ILE A 217 -15.73 8.08 7.19
N SER A 218 -16.92 8.55 6.83
CA SER A 218 -17.95 7.70 6.25
C SER A 218 -18.72 8.37 5.13
N PHE A 219 -19.11 7.56 4.15
CA PHE A 219 -19.90 7.92 3.00
C PHE A 219 -21.18 7.10 3.06
N LYS A 220 -22.30 7.78 3.30
CA LYS A 220 -23.59 7.16 3.59
C LYS A 220 -24.70 7.94 2.89
N ASP A 221 -25.73 7.25 2.41
CA ASP A 221 -26.86 7.86 1.70
C ASP A 221 -26.42 8.72 0.48
N ASN A 222 -25.33 8.28 -0.18
CA ASN A 222 -24.63 9.00 -1.27
C ASN A 222 -23.95 10.32 -0.89
N GLU A 223 -23.71 10.58 0.40
CA GLU A 223 -23.06 11.81 0.87
C GLU A 223 -21.97 11.52 1.91
N LEU A 224 -20.91 12.34 1.88
CA LEU A 224 -19.89 12.33 2.91
C LEU A 224 -20.49 12.84 4.23
N GLN A 225 -20.37 12.05 5.28
CA GLN A 225 -20.84 12.40 6.62
C GLN A 225 -19.81 13.28 7.35
N PRO A 226 -20.21 14.00 8.43
CA PRO A 226 -19.26 14.74 9.26
C PRO A 226 -18.11 13.85 9.76
N ILE A 227 -16.89 14.38 9.68
CA ILE A 227 -15.69 13.65 10.11
C ILE A 227 -15.56 13.76 11.62
N LEU A 228 -15.43 12.62 12.29
CA LEU A 228 -15.32 12.57 13.75
C LEU A 228 -13.91 12.13 14.16
N GLU A 229 -13.33 12.82 15.13
CA GLU A 229 -12.02 12.55 15.70
C GLU A 229 -12.15 12.12 17.16
N LYS A 230 -11.40 11.09 17.57
CA LYS A 230 -11.24 10.69 18.97
C LYS A 230 -9.78 10.48 19.31
N ASP A 231 -9.43 10.80 20.55
CA ASP A 231 -8.14 10.45 21.11
C ASP A 231 -8.00 8.93 21.21
N ASN A 232 -6.74 8.46 21.12
CA ASN A 232 -6.33 7.06 21.16
C ASN A 232 -6.65 6.28 19.87
N ILE A 233 -6.20 5.03 19.81
CA ILE A 233 -6.56 4.12 18.71
C ILE A 233 -7.91 3.49 19.04
N ILE A 234 -8.91 3.73 18.19
CA ILE A 234 -10.24 3.13 18.26
C ILE A 234 -10.38 2.16 17.10
N PHE A 235 -10.67 0.89 17.38
CA PHE A 235 -10.62 -0.15 16.36
C PHE A 235 -11.66 -1.24 16.60
N PRO A 236 -12.11 -1.92 15.53
CA PRO A 236 -13.09 -2.99 15.62
C PRO A 236 -12.45 -4.34 15.94
N ARG A 237 -13.11 -5.12 16.78
CA ARG A 237 -12.86 -6.56 16.99
C ARG A 237 -14.15 -7.34 16.83
N MET A 238 -14.06 -8.66 16.69
CA MET A 238 -15.24 -9.54 16.60
C MET A 238 -16.23 -9.35 17.77
N ASN A 239 -15.74 -8.98 18.95
CA ASN A 239 -16.53 -8.81 20.17
C ASN A 239 -16.92 -7.36 20.48
N GLY A 240 -16.72 -6.41 19.55
CA GLY A 240 -17.11 -5.01 19.70
C GLY A 240 -16.00 -4.02 19.34
N ILE A 241 -16.19 -2.76 19.70
CA ILE A 241 -15.18 -1.71 19.47
C ILE A 241 -14.28 -1.56 20.69
N TRP A 242 -12.98 -1.44 20.44
CA TRP A 242 -11.93 -1.38 21.44
C TRP A 242 -11.16 -0.06 21.33
N SER A 243 -10.48 0.28 22.43
CA SER A 243 -9.53 1.38 22.51
C SER A 243 -8.19 0.90 23.03
N ILE A 244 -7.10 1.30 22.36
CA ILE A 244 -5.72 1.15 22.85
C ILE A 244 -5.18 2.53 23.21
N LYS A 245 -4.66 2.66 24.44
CA LYS A 245 -3.91 3.84 24.90
C LYS A 245 -2.46 3.47 25.15
N SER A 246 -1.56 4.42 24.90
CA SER A 246 -0.18 4.34 25.35
C SER A 246 -0.06 4.95 26.74
N GLU A 247 0.61 4.23 27.63
CA GLU A 247 0.77 4.56 29.03
C GLU A 247 2.25 4.53 29.39
N VAL A 248 2.65 5.43 30.28
CA VAL A 248 4.04 5.61 30.68
C VAL A 248 4.14 5.49 32.20
N VAL A 249 5.11 4.73 32.68
CA VAL A 249 5.51 4.70 34.08
C VAL A 249 6.97 5.09 34.17
N ASP A 250 7.22 6.24 34.77
CA ASP A 250 8.56 6.66 35.16
C ASP A 250 8.77 6.33 36.65
N ASN A 251 9.87 5.66 36.96
CA ASN A 251 10.38 5.57 38.33
C ASN A 251 11.77 6.21 38.43
N ASP A 252 12.32 6.34 39.64
CA ASP A 252 13.60 7.05 39.90
C ASP A 252 14.79 6.60 39.03
N LYS A 253 14.70 5.48 38.32
CA LYS A 253 15.78 4.92 37.50
C LYS A 253 15.40 4.65 36.04
N ASN A 254 14.14 4.34 35.76
CA ASN A 254 13.76 3.75 34.49
C ASN A 254 12.43 4.31 33.96
N HIS A 255 12.36 4.40 32.63
CA HIS A 255 11.20 4.76 31.82
C HIS A 255 10.55 3.49 31.25
N PHE A 256 9.24 3.32 31.40
CA PHE A 256 8.51 2.16 30.89
C PHE A 256 7.27 2.55 30.11
N GLU A 257 7.26 2.24 28.81
CA GLU A 257 6.08 2.36 27.95
C GLU A 257 5.35 1.03 27.82
N TYR A 258 4.02 1.08 27.97
CA TYR A 258 3.12 -0.07 27.82
C TYR A 258 1.78 0.37 27.23
N PHE A 259 1.01 -0.59 26.72
CA PHE A 259 -0.29 -0.30 26.11
C PHE A 259 -1.44 -0.79 27.00
N SER A 260 -2.52 -0.02 27.11
CA SER A 260 -3.75 -0.45 27.76
C SER A 260 -4.85 -0.64 26.71
N ALA A 261 -5.40 -1.85 26.61
CA ALA A 261 -6.45 -2.22 25.67
C ALA A 261 -7.73 -2.54 26.43
N HIS A 262 -8.87 -1.97 26.02
CA HIS A 262 -10.17 -2.24 26.63
C HIS A 262 -11.30 -2.08 25.61
N SER A 263 -12.37 -2.86 25.81
CA SER A 263 -13.61 -2.64 25.06
C SER A 263 -14.29 -1.35 25.53
N LEU A 264 -14.80 -0.56 24.58
CA LEU A 264 -15.56 0.66 24.87
C LEU A 264 -16.84 0.38 25.68
N ASP A 265 -17.37 -0.85 25.60
CA ASP A 265 -18.59 -1.29 26.28
C ASP A 265 -18.34 -1.82 27.72
N GLY A 266 -17.13 -1.64 28.27
CA GLY A 266 -16.92 -1.70 29.72
C GLY A 266 -16.25 -2.96 30.27
N ARG A 267 -15.43 -3.66 29.49
CA ARG A 267 -14.48 -4.65 30.04
C ARG A 267 -13.07 -4.08 29.98
N ALA A 268 -12.60 -3.56 31.12
CA ALA A 268 -11.19 -3.28 31.32
C ALA A 268 -10.47 -4.59 31.63
N GLU A 269 -9.52 -4.98 30.79
CA GLU A 269 -8.63 -6.09 31.12
C GLU A 269 -7.50 -5.58 32.00
N MET A 270 -7.30 -6.26 33.14
CA MET A 270 -6.23 -5.96 34.07
C MET A 270 -4.93 -6.51 33.48
N GLN A 271 -4.03 -5.62 33.07
CA GLN A 271 -2.76 -6.02 32.49
C GLN A 271 -1.69 -6.14 33.56
N THR A 272 -0.89 -7.19 33.47
CA THR A 272 0.21 -7.43 34.41
C THR A 272 1.44 -6.69 33.89
N LEU A 273 1.89 -5.68 34.63
CA LEU A 273 3.18 -5.03 34.36
C LEU A 273 4.29 -5.93 34.88
N GLU A 274 5.19 -6.36 34.00
CA GLU A 274 6.41 -7.05 34.41
C GLU A 274 7.37 -6.05 35.05
N ASN A 275 7.96 -6.41 36.21
CA ASN A 275 9.05 -5.67 36.81
C ASN A 275 10.30 -5.80 35.91
N ASN A 276 10.57 -4.76 35.13
CA ASN A 276 11.80 -4.66 34.35
C ASN A 276 12.79 -3.69 35.02
N ASN A 277 14.09 -3.95 34.85
CA ASN A 277 15.17 -3.13 35.43
C ASN A 277 15.85 -2.23 34.39
N ALA A 278 15.30 -2.11 33.18
CA ALA A 278 15.86 -1.33 32.06
C ALA A 278 14.79 -0.40 31.47
N ASN A 279 15.19 0.64 30.75
CA ASN A 279 14.24 1.49 30.03
C ASN A 279 13.58 0.71 28.89
N ILE A 280 12.27 0.87 28.74
CA ILE A 280 11.47 0.29 27.65
C ILE A 280 10.76 1.42 26.91
N TYR A 281 11.06 1.52 25.62
CA TYR A 281 10.36 2.40 24.70
C TYR A 281 9.70 1.55 23.62
N LYS A 282 8.51 1.95 23.19
CA LYS A 282 7.72 1.26 22.17
C LYS A 282 7.15 2.28 21.18
N ASN A 283 7.25 1.96 19.90
CA ASN A 283 6.60 2.72 18.84
C ASN A 283 5.66 1.81 18.07
N ILE A 284 4.47 2.31 17.72
CA ILE A 284 3.49 1.53 16.95
C ILE A 284 3.68 1.78 15.46
N ASN A 285 3.78 0.70 14.69
CA ASN A 285 3.85 0.76 13.23
C ASN A 285 2.52 0.37 12.57
N PHE A 286 1.79 -0.56 13.17
CA PHE A 286 0.56 -1.12 12.59
C PHE A 286 -0.37 -1.68 13.67
N ILE A 287 -1.68 -1.53 13.46
CA ILE A 287 -2.74 -2.17 14.24
C ILE A 287 -3.82 -2.71 13.29
N SER A 288 -4.31 -3.89 13.61
CA SER A 288 -5.53 -4.48 13.05
C SER A 288 -6.46 -4.98 14.16
N ASN A 289 -7.47 -5.76 13.80
CA ASN A 289 -8.45 -6.32 14.74
C ASN A 289 -7.79 -7.14 15.86
N ASP A 290 -6.77 -7.94 15.56
CA ASP A 290 -6.23 -8.93 16.51
C ASP A 290 -4.73 -8.82 16.75
N TYR A 291 -4.02 -7.99 15.97
CA TYR A 291 -2.57 -7.83 16.09
C TYR A 291 -2.15 -6.36 16.15
N ILE A 292 -1.05 -6.14 16.87
CA ILE A 292 -0.27 -4.91 16.86
C ILE A 292 1.15 -5.22 16.42
N SER A 293 1.72 -4.39 15.55
CA SER A 293 3.15 -4.45 15.22
C SER A 293 3.85 -3.20 15.73
N ILE A 294 4.94 -3.42 16.45
CA ILE A 294 5.70 -2.37 17.14
C ILE A 294 7.19 -2.46 16.84
N GLU A 295 7.87 -1.36 17.14
CA GLU A 295 9.31 -1.30 17.36
C GLU A 295 9.56 -1.14 18.86
N ARG A 296 10.59 -1.81 19.38
CA ARG A 296 10.89 -1.83 20.82
C ARG A 296 12.37 -1.62 21.10
N TYR A 297 12.64 -0.86 22.15
CA TYR A 297 13.95 -0.73 22.79
C TYR A 297 13.89 -1.30 24.21
N GLU A 298 14.98 -1.95 24.64
CA GLU A 298 15.21 -2.38 26.03
C GLU A 298 16.68 -2.13 26.38
N GLY A 299 16.96 -1.21 27.29
CA GLY A 299 18.34 -0.84 27.66
C GLY A 299 18.46 0.37 28.57
N GLU A 300 19.68 0.84 28.81
CA GLU A 300 19.95 1.96 29.73
C GLU A 300 19.94 3.33 29.04
N ASN A 301 20.42 3.42 27.79
CA ASN A 301 20.67 4.69 27.11
C ASN A 301 19.88 4.74 25.80
N PHE A 302 18.60 5.14 25.91
CA PHE A 302 17.75 5.29 24.74
C PHE A 302 18.18 6.51 23.91
N ASN A 303 18.34 6.31 22.61
CA ASN A 303 18.75 7.32 21.64
C ASN A 303 17.82 7.33 20.42
N ASN A 304 16.53 7.01 20.61
CA ASN A 304 15.54 6.89 19.53
C ASN A 304 15.89 5.84 18.47
N ASN A 305 16.51 4.75 18.92
CA ASN A 305 16.80 3.56 18.13
C ASN A 305 15.95 2.40 18.65
N PHE A 306 15.30 1.68 17.73
CA PHE A 306 14.46 0.54 18.05
C PHE A 306 14.97 -0.73 17.35
N PRO A 307 15.90 -1.47 17.98
CA PRO A 307 16.55 -2.62 17.35
C PRO A 307 15.65 -3.86 17.25
N ILE A 308 14.49 -3.88 17.92
CA ILE A 308 13.62 -5.05 18.04
C ILE A 308 12.29 -4.76 17.34
N TYR A 309 11.93 -5.58 16.35
CA TYR A 309 10.59 -5.60 15.77
C TYR A 309 9.76 -6.74 16.31
N GLN A 310 8.49 -6.47 16.57
CA GLN A 310 7.58 -7.43 17.16
C GLN A 310 6.18 -7.25 16.59
N THR A 311 5.53 -8.36 16.27
CA THR A 311 4.08 -8.43 16.06
C THR A 311 3.47 -9.26 17.17
N ILE A 312 2.44 -8.74 17.85
CA ILE A 312 1.92 -9.29 19.10
C ILE A 312 0.39 -9.33 19.02
N PRO A 313 -0.27 -10.39 19.53
CA PRO A 313 -1.73 -10.42 19.64
C PRO A 313 -2.22 -9.35 20.62
N ILE A 314 -3.33 -8.68 20.32
CA ILE A 314 -3.94 -7.67 21.21
C ILE A 314 -4.30 -8.25 22.58
N ASP A 315 -4.70 -9.52 22.64
CA ASP A 315 -5.01 -10.20 23.91
C ASP A 315 -3.80 -10.31 24.85
N ASN A 316 -2.57 -10.15 24.32
CA ASN A 316 -1.34 -10.10 25.08
C ASN A 316 -0.45 -8.92 24.64
N ILE A 317 -1.06 -7.74 24.49
CA ILE A 317 -0.47 -6.53 23.86
C ILE A 317 0.88 -6.08 24.43
N ASN A 318 1.21 -6.49 25.67
CA ASN A 318 2.47 -6.15 26.34
C ASN A 318 3.46 -7.32 26.44
N SER A 319 3.24 -8.40 25.69
CA SER A 319 4.18 -9.52 25.60
C SER A 319 5.62 -9.05 25.34
N LYS A 320 6.58 -9.66 26.03
CA LYS A 320 8.01 -9.40 25.77
C LYS A 320 8.44 -9.91 24.40
N ASN A 321 7.83 -10.98 23.90
CA ASN A 321 8.20 -11.62 22.64
C ASN A 321 7.10 -11.42 21.60
N GLY A 322 7.51 -11.16 20.36
CA GLY A 322 6.63 -11.24 19.20
C GLY A 322 6.27 -12.68 18.86
N ILE A 323 5.20 -12.85 18.10
CA ILE A 323 4.82 -14.15 17.52
C ILE A 323 5.87 -14.61 16.51
N ASN A 324 6.02 -15.91 16.35
CA ASN A 324 6.79 -16.45 15.24
C ASN A 324 5.98 -16.36 13.94
N ILE A 325 6.62 -16.06 12.81
CA ILE A 325 5.97 -16.02 11.49
C ILE A 325 5.22 -17.33 11.16
N GLU A 326 5.73 -18.49 11.63
CA GLU A 326 5.14 -19.82 11.41
C GLU A 326 3.81 -20.04 12.16
N GLU A 327 3.48 -19.18 13.14
CA GLU A 327 2.19 -19.25 13.83
C GLU A 327 1.05 -18.69 12.96
N ILE A 328 1.38 -17.79 12.04
CA ILE A 328 0.43 -17.15 11.13
C ILE A 328 0.47 -17.77 9.73
N TYR A 329 1.67 -18.04 9.23
CA TYR A 329 1.93 -18.45 7.85
C TYR A 329 2.43 -19.90 7.73
N SER A 330 2.41 -20.43 6.51
CA SER A 330 2.86 -21.78 6.19
C SER A 330 4.38 -21.94 6.20
N ASN A 331 4.85 -23.18 6.01
CA ASN A 331 6.29 -23.47 5.88
C ASN A 331 6.92 -22.83 4.63
N GLU A 332 6.16 -22.69 3.53
CA GLU A 332 6.65 -22.00 2.32
C GLU A 332 6.98 -20.53 2.63
N ALA A 333 6.18 -19.88 3.47
CA ALA A 333 6.42 -18.50 3.88
C ALA A 333 7.71 -18.35 4.69
N LYS A 334 8.04 -19.33 5.53
CA LYS A 334 9.31 -19.35 6.28
C LYS A 334 10.53 -19.38 5.36
N GLU A 335 10.51 -20.20 4.31
CA GLU A 335 11.61 -20.25 3.34
C GLU A 335 11.75 -18.93 2.58
N LYS A 336 10.64 -18.24 2.29
CA LYS A 336 10.65 -16.90 1.69
C LYS A 336 11.30 -15.87 2.61
N TYR A 337 10.90 -15.83 3.88
CA TYR A 337 11.52 -14.98 4.91
C TYR A 337 13.03 -15.20 4.97
N LYS A 338 13.47 -16.46 5.06
CA LYS A 338 14.88 -16.83 5.12
C LYS A 338 15.65 -16.40 3.87
N LYS A 339 15.03 -16.56 2.69
CA LYS A 339 15.61 -16.09 1.43
C LYS A 339 15.82 -14.59 1.45
N ASP A 340 14.80 -13.80 1.78
CA ASP A 340 14.90 -12.33 1.80
C ASP A 340 15.98 -11.85 2.79
N PHE A 341 16.09 -12.49 3.96
CA PHE A 341 17.15 -12.22 4.93
C PHE A 341 18.55 -12.48 4.36
N ASN A 342 18.76 -13.64 3.71
CA ASN A 342 20.06 -13.98 3.13
C ASN A 342 20.41 -13.06 1.96
N ASP A 343 19.45 -12.76 1.08
CA ASP A 343 19.63 -11.86 -0.06
C ASP A 343 20.15 -10.50 0.42
N VAL A 344 19.56 -9.94 1.49
CA VAL A 344 20.02 -8.67 2.07
C VAL A 344 21.44 -8.80 2.60
N LEU A 345 21.77 -9.86 3.34
CA LEU A 345 23.13 -10.07 3.85
C LEU A 345 24.17 -10.17 2.73
N GLU A 346 23.86 -10.83 1.62
CA GLU A 346 24.77 -10.98 0.48
C GLU A 346 25.10 -9.64 -0.20
N THR A 347 24.18 -8.67 -0.14
CA THR A 347 24.45 -7.31 -0.65
C THR A 347 25.38 -6.47 0.23
N LEU A 348 25.63 -6.88 1.48
CA LEU A 348 26.39 -6.11 2.46
C LEU A 348 27.90 -6.41 2.41
N SER A 349 28.71 -5.38 2.67
CA SER A 349 30.16 -5.53 2.85
C SER A 349 30.49 -6.47 4.01
N GLU A 350 31.64 -7.13 3.96
CA GLU A 350 32.07 -8.02 5.05
C GLU A 350 32.18 -7.28 6.40
N GLU A 351 32.63 -6.03 6.39
CA GLU A 351 32.73 -5.20 7.59
C GLU A 351 31.35 -4.95 8.21
N LYS A 352 30.36 -4.57 7.39
CA LYS A 352 29.00 -4.35 7.89
C LYS A 352 28.36 -5.65 8.38
N ARG A 353 28.56 -6.77 7.69
CA ARG A 353 28.06 -8.08 8.17
C ARG A 353 28.62 -8.47 9.53
N LYS A 354 29.90 -8.18 9.79
CA LYS A 354 30.55 -8.46 11.09
C LYS A 354 30.02 -7.59 12.23
N SER A 355 29.36 -6.46 11.95
CA SER A 355 28.75 -5.59 12.96
C SER A 355 27.29 -5.96 13.27
N LEU A 356 26.71 -6.95 12.59
CA LEU A 356 25.30 -7.33 12.71
C LEU A 356 25.14 -8.68 13.42
N ASN A 357 24.03 -8.83 14.15
CA ASN A 357 23.59 -10.12 14.66
C ASN A 357 22.89 -10.88 13.53
N THR A 358 23.63 -11.80 12.91
CA THR A 358 23.17 -12.57 11.74
C THR A 358 22.42 -13.85 12.11
N ASN A 359 22.04 -14.02 13.38
CA ASN A 359 21.15 -15.10 13.78
C ASN A 359 19.72 -14.78 13.32
N LEU A 360 19.20 -15.61 12.42
CA LEU A 360 17.86 -15.45 11.87
C LEU A 360 16.81 -15.66 12.97
N ASP A 361 16.03 -14.61 13.24
CA ASP A 361 14.90 -14.61 14.16
C ASP A 361 13.61 -14.39 13.38
N TYR A 362 12.77 -15.44 13.32
CA TYR A 362 11.48 -15.43 12.62
C TYR A 362 10.38 -14.69 13.39
N SER A 363 10.66 -14.18 14.59
CA SER A 363 9.77 -13.30 15.35
C SER A 363 10.10 -11.81 15.22
N ASN A 364 11.26 -11.49 14.61
CA ASN A 364 11.74 -10.11 14.44
C ASN A 364 11.18 -9.47 13.17
N PHE A 365 9.87 -9.25 13.16
CA PHE A 365 9.19 -8.55 12.09
C PHE A 365 8.10 -7.62 12.61
N THR A 366 7.88 -6.55 11.85
CA THR A 366 6.82 -5.56 12.04
C THR A 366 6.06 -5.40 10.73
N ILE A 367 5.01 -4.59 10.72
CA ILE A 367 4.22 -4.28 9.53
C ILE A 367 4.25 -2.77 9.32
N LYS A 368 4.62 -2.33 8.12
CA LYS A 368 4.71 -0.91 7.74
C LYS A 368 3.99 -0.63 6.43
N ARG A 369 3.55 0.61 6.23
CA ARG A 369 3.07 1.09 4.93
C ARG A 369 4.22 1.29 3.96
N ILE A 370 4.13 0.66 2.79
CA ILE A 370 5.05 0.87 1.67
C ILE A 370 4.19 0.95 0.41
N GLU A 371 4.17 2.12 -0.22
CA GLU A 371 3.58 2.33 -1.55
C GLU A 371 2.11 1.87 -1.69
N GLY A 372 1.24 2.28 -0.77
CA GLY A 372 -0.18 1.95 -0.86
C GLY A 372 -0.57 0.61 -0.23
N LYS A 373 0.39 -0.17 0.31
CA LYS A 373 0.12 -1.45 0.97
C LYS A 373 0.87 -1.64 2.29
N TRP A 374 0.29 -2.44 3.17
CA TRP A 374 0.93 -2.97 4.36
C TRP A 374 1.91 -4.09 3.99
N ASN A 375 3.11 -4.02 4.53
CA ASN A 375 4.20 -4.93 4.20
C ASN A 375 4.89 -5.44 5.45
N LEU A 376 5.26 -6.72 5.43
CA LEU A 376 6.08 -7.30 6.48
C LEU A 376 7.52 -6.80 6.32
N VAL A 377 8.08 -6.27 7.40
CA VAL A 377 9.44 -5.73 7.44
C VAL A 377 10.19 -6.41 8.58
N GLY A 378 11.32 -7.02 8.25
CA GLY A 378 12.24 -7.61 9.22
C GLY A 378 13.39 -6.65 9.55
N LYS A 379 14.07 -6.90 10.67
CA LYS A 379 15.25 -6.14 11.09
C LYS A 379 16.41 -7.07 11.45
N ILE A 380 17.60 -6.76 10.93
CA ILE A 380 18.85 -7.39 11.32
C ILE A 380 19.52 -6.46 12.33
N PRO A 381 19.45 -6.74 13.65
CA PRO A 381 19.96 -5.82 14.65
C PRO A 381 21.49 -5.75 14.62
N SER A 382 22.05 -4.64 15.11
CA SER A 382 23.49 -4.56 15.36
C SER A 382 23.89 -5.50 16.50
N ILE A 383 25.14 -5.94 16.51
CA ILE A 383 25.68 -6.63 17.69
C ILE A 383 25.57 -5.68 18.89
N GLY A 384 24.98 -6.17 19.99
CA GLY A 384 24.77 -5.37 21.20
C GLY A 384 23.61 -4.37 21.15
N ASN A 385 22.84 -4.32 20.05
CA ASN A 385 21.64 -3.47 19.92
C ASN A 385 21.88 -1.97 20.15
N THR A 386 23.10 -1.49 19.87
CA THR A 386 23.49 -0.07 20.05
C THR A 386 23.22 0.80 18.82
N GLU A 387 23.19 0.19 17.64
CA GLU A 387 22.87 0.85 16.37
C GLU A 387 21.55 0.30 15.80
N ASP A 388 20.97 1.03 14.85
CA ASP A 388 19.63 0.78 14.32
C ASP A 388 19.54 -0.45 13.40
N GLY A 389 20.64 -1.19 13.19
CA GLY A 389 20.63 -2.41 12.39
C GLY A 389 20.36 -2.15 10.89
N ILE A 390 19.78 -3.14 10.21
CA ILE A 390 19.39 -3.08 8.80
C ILE A 390 17.96 -3.61 8.65
N GLU A 391 17.07 -2.77 8.14
CA GLU A 391 15.71 -3.18 7.75
C GLU A 391 15.70 -3.87 6.39
N TYR A 392 14.79 -4.82 6.21
CA TYR A 392 14.53 -5.46 4.94
C TYR A 392 13.05 -5.83 4.78
N ARG A 393 12.56 -5.75 3.54
CA ARG A 393 11.21 -6.20 3.21
C ARG A 393 11.19 -7.72 3.18
N ILE A 394 10.22 -8.30 3.88
CA ILE A 394 9.89 -9.71 3.75
C ILE A 394 8.88 -9.79 2.62
N SER A 395 9.14 -10.64 1.64
CA SER A 395 8.36 -10.78 0.42
C SER A 395 7.04 -11.54 0.68
N LEU A 396 6.41 -11.33 1.84
CA LEU A 396 5.12 -11.88 2.24
C LEU A 396 4.13 -10.72 2.43
N ASN A 397 2.88 -10.96 2.06
CA ASN A 397 1.80 -10.00 2.28
C ASN A 397 1.00 -10.37 3.56
N PRO A 398 0.42 -9.38 4.27
CA PRO A 398 -0.43 -9.62 5.44
C PRO A 398 -1.68 -10.46 5.13
N ASN A 399 -1.70 -11.75 5.47
CA ASN A 399 -2.87 -12.59 5.20
C ASN A 399 -4.12 -12.20 6.02
N LYS A 400 -5.27 -12.81 5.71
CA LYS A 400 -6.56 -12.57 6.39
C LYS A 400 -6.54 -12.80 7.91
N LYS A 401 -5.56 -13.53 8.46
CA LYS A 401 -5.43 -13.66 9.93
C LYS A 401 -4.88 -12.37 10.55
N ILE A 402 -4.08 -11.60 9.81
CA ILE A 402 -3.52 -10.33 10.26
C ILE A 402 -4.43 -9.17 9.90
N LEU A 403 -4.88 -9.09 8.65
CA LEU A 403 -5.59 -7.92 8.13
C LEU A 403 -6.69 -8.34 7.17
N ASN A 404 -7.88 -7.79 7.36
CA ASN A 404 -9.05 -8.13 6.56
C ASN A 404 -9.00 -7.53 5.14
N TYR A 405 -8.46 -6.32 4.99
CA TYR A 405 -8.48 -5.59 3.73
C TYR A 405 -7.27 -4.65 3.58
N ASP A 406 -6.55 -4.76 2.47
CA ASP A 406 -5.44 -3.87 2.07
C ASP A 406 -5.37 -3.64 0.54
N THR A 407 -6.52 -3.79 -0.13
CA THR A 407 -6.54 -3.68 -1.58
C THR A 407 -6.48 -2.21 -2.01
N LEU A 408 -5.55 -1.93 -2.92
CA LEU A 408 -5.40 -0.64 -3.57
C LEU A 408 -5.99 -0.72 -4.98
N LEU A 409 -7.21 -0.21 -5.14
CA LEU A 409 -8.01 -0.32 -6.37
C LEU A 409 -7.48 0.56 -7.52
N VAL A 410 -6.72 1.61 -7.19
CA VAL A 410 -6.01 2.46 -8.17
C VAL A 410 -4.53 2.18 -8.04
N SER A 411 -3.88 1.70 -9.10
CA SER A 411 -2.46 1.36 -9.03
C SER A 411 -1.62 2.52 -8.48
N TRP A 412 -0.62 2.22 -7.65
CA TRP A 412 0.30 3.20 -7.07
C TRP A 412 0.96 4.07 -8.14
N LYS A 413 1.26 3.46 -9.29
CA LYS A 413 1.80 4.13 -10.47
C LYS A 413 0.85 5.19 -11.02
N ASP A 414 -0.44 4.88 -11.12
CA ASP A 414 -1.44 5.83 -11.60
C ASP A 414 -1.69 6.93 -10.58
N LEU A 415 -1.69 6.59 -9.28
CA LEU A 415 -1.77 7.55 -8.19
C LEU A 415 -0.59 8.52 -8.20
N LYS A 416 0.65 8.04 -8.32
CA LYS A 416 1.85 8.89 -8.46
C LYS A 416 1.79 9.78 -9.71
N GLY A 417 1.20 9.28 -10.79
CA GLY A 417 0.98 10.05 -12.01
C GLY A 417 -0.03 11.19 -11.83
N LYS A 418 -1.10 10.98 -11.04
CA LYS A 418 -2.16 11.95 -10.77
C LYS A 418 -1.83 12.92 -9.65
N PHE A 419 -1.18 12.42 -8.61
CA PHE A 419 -0.79 13.15 -7.41
C PHE A 419 0.73 13.08 -7.25
N PRO A 420 1.46 13.98 -7.92
CA PRO A 420 2.87 14.18 -7.62
C PRO A 420 3.01 14.46 -6.12
N PHE A 421 3.97 13.81 -5.45
CA PHE A 421 4.21 13.92 -3.99
C PHE A 421 3.22 13.20 -3.07
N ILE A 422 2.33 12.35 -3.60
CA ILE A 422 1.54 11.45 -2.74
C ILE A 422 2.46 10.62 -1.83
N ARG A 423 2.13 10.59 -0.53
CA ARG A 423 2.80 9.79 0.50
C ARG A 423 2.20 8.40 0.60
N ASP A 424 0.88 8.31 0.59
CA ASP A 424 0.14 7.05 0.68
C ASP A 424 -1.30 7.17 0.13
N ALA A 425 -1.98 6.04 -0.06
CA ALA A 425 -3.38 5.99 -0.45
C ALA A 425 -4.10 4.77 0.13
N TYR A 426 -5.40 4.92 0.38
CA TYR A 426 -6.30 3.85 0.80
C TYR A 426 -7.56 3.92 -0.04
N THR A 427 -8.06 2.78 -0.51
CA THR A 427 -9.27 2.71 -1.34
C THR A 427 -10.27 1.77 -0.70
N SER A 428 -11.51 2.19 -0.58
CA SER A 428 -12.56 1.45 0.12
C SER A 428 -12.90 0.11 -0.56
N PRO A 429 -13.33 -0.91 0.21
CA PRO A 429 -13.83 -2.17 -0.35
C PRO A 429 -15.03 -2.03 -1.27
N THR A 430 -15.84 -0.97 -1.19
CA THR A 430 -16.94 -0.71 -2.14
C THR A 430 -16.48 -0.04 -3.43
N GLY A 431 -15.21 0.39 -3.50
CA GLY A 431 -14.70 1.23 -4.58
C GLY A 431 -15.34 2.61 -4.67
N ARG A 432 -16.01 3.08 -3.60
CA ARG A 432 -16.69 4.37 -3.50
C ARG A 432 -15.79 5.51 -3.02
N MET A 433 -14.82 5.22 -2.15
CA MET A 433 -14.06 6.25 -1.43
C MET A 433 -12.56 5.98 -1.50
N ALA A 434 -11.78 7.03 -1.73
CA ALA A 434 -10.33 7.02 -1.59
C ALA A 434 -9.86 8.04 -0.56
N ILE A 435 -8.83 7.67 0.18
CA ILE A 435 -8.08 8.53 1.08
C ILE A 435 -6.69 8.73 0.46
N ILE A 436 -6.34 9.98 0.14
CA ILE A 436 -5.06 10.35 -0.47
C ILE A 436 -4.24 11.14 0.55
N LEU A 437 -3.07 10.63 0.89
CA LEU A 437 -2.24 11.16 1.97
C LEU A 437 -1.06 11.96 1.41
N PHE A 438 -0.89 13.18 1.91
CA PHE A 438 0.30 14.01 1.74
C PHE A 438 1.02 14.16 3.09
N ASN A 439 2.06 15.01 3.14
CA ASN A 439 2.84 15.21 4.37
C ASN A 439 2.09 16.00 5.44
N ASP A 440 1.27 16.96 5.01
CA ASP A 440 0.60 17.96 5.85
C ASP A 440 -0.93 17.87 5.78
N LYS A 441 -1.47 17.01 4.92
CA LYS A 441 -2.92 16.86 4.74
C LYS A 441 -3.32 15.50 4.23
N LEU A 442 -4.60 15.21 4.41
CA LEU A 442 -5.32 14.06 3.91
C LEU A 442 -6.51 14.56 3.09
N LEU A 443 -6.70 13.99 1.89
CA LEU A 443 -7.82 14.30 1.02
C LEU A 443 -8.74 13.08 0.90
N VAL A 444 -10.04 13.30 1.03
CA VAL A 444 -11.06 12.26 0.77
C VAL A 444 -11.64 12.50 -0.61
N TYR A 445 -11.73 11.47 -1.44
CA TYR A 445 -12.33 11.52 -2.77
C TYR A 445 -13.44 10.49 -2.91
N GLU A 446 -14.45 10.82 -3.73
CA GLU A 446 -15.31 9.81 -4.33
C GLU A 446 -14.53 9.09 -5.44
N MET A 447 -14.80 7.80 -5.61
CA MET A 447 -14.26 6.97 -6.67
C MET A 447 -15.40 6.49 -7.58
N GLU A 448 -15.10 6.26 -8.85
CA GLU A 448 -16.02 5.67 -9.83
C GLU A 448 -15.19 4.93 -10.88
N ASP A 449 -15.63 3.76 -11.33
CA ASP A 449 -14.91 2.93 -12.32
C ASP A 449 -13.42 2.67 -11.99
N ARG A 450 -13.09 2.45 -10.70
CA ARG A 450 -11.71 2.31 -10.21
C ARG A 450 -10.82 3.53 -10.49
N ASP A 451 -11.41 4.72 -10.59
CA ASP A 451 -10.71 5.99 -10.69
C ASP A 451 -11.14 6.97 -9.57
N ILE A 452 -10.27 7.93 -9.26
CA ILE A 452 -10.54 9.10 -8.45
C ILE A 452 -11.38 10.09 -9.25
N LYS A 453 -12.54 10.46 -8.72
CA LYS A 453 -13.51 11.32 -9.38
C LYS A 453 -13.37 12.77 -8.94
N GLY A 454 -13.21 13.68 -9.91
CA GLY A 454 -13.34 15.12 -9.71
C GLY A 454 -12.40 15.72 -8.66
N SER A 455 -12.92 16.67 -7.89
CA SER A 455 -12.24 17.35 -6.78
C SER A 455 -12.43 16.57 -5.47
N PRO A 456 -11.55 16.76 -4.46
CA PRO A 456 -11.72 16.12 -3.16
C PRO A 456 -13.06 16.54 -2.52
N LEU A 457 -13.70 15.60 -1.84
CA LEU A 457 -14.90 15.84 -1.04
C LEU A 457 -14.59 16.66 0.22
N ILE A 458 -13.40 16.46 0.81
CA ILE A 458 -12.89 17.23 1.94
C ILE A 458 -11.36 17.16 2.01
N THR A 459 -10.76 18.22 2.57
CA THR A 459 -9.35 18.26 3.00
C THR A 459 -9.28 18.28 4.52
N ILE A 460 -8.44 17.43 5.09
CA ILE A 460 -8.18 17.36 6.53
C ILE A 460 -6.70 17.65 6.76
N ASP A 461 -6.40 18.66 7.57
CA ASP A 461 -5.02 18.96 7.95
C ASP A 461 -4.45 17.88 8.87
N LEU A 462 -3.19 17.54 8.63
CA LEU A 462 -2.41 16.65 9.47
C LEU A 462 -1.36 17.45 10.23
N ASN A 463 -1.09 17.03 11.45
CA ASN A 463 0.08 17.55 12.15
C ASN A 463 1.36 17.08 11.45
N ASN A 464 2.44 17.82 11.65
CA ASN A 464 3.74 17.49 11.07
C ASN A 464 4.12 16.03 11.37
N ASN A 465 4.42 15.28 10.33
CA ASN A 465 4.84 13.88 10.38
C ASN A 465 3.80 12.89 10.94
N GLU A 466 2.50 13.23 11.01
CA GLU A 466 1.48 12.24 11.39
C GLU A 466 1.48 11.05 10.42
N GLU A 467 1.57 9.84 10.95
CA GLU A 467 1.62 8.59 10.20
C GLU A 467 0.34 7.79 10.39
N VAL A 468 -0.17 7.15 9.33
CA VAL A 468 -1.29 6.21 9.45
C VAL A 468 -0.74 4.87 9.94
N ILE A 469 -1.28 4.39 11.07
CA ILE A 469 -0.94 3.10 11.67
C ILE A 469 -2.09 2.09 11.59
N MET A 470 -3.27 2.51 11.14
CA MET A 470 -4.45 1.65 11.04
C MET A 470 -5.43 2.19 10.00
N ALA A 471 -6.01 1.28 9.22
CA ALA A 471 -7.06 1.58 8.24
C ALA A 471 -8.08 0.43 8.22
N GLU A 472 -9.12 0.54 9.04
CA GLU A 472 -10.16 -0.50 9.18
C GLU A 472 -11.45 -0.05 8.52
N TRP A 473 -11.92 -0.82 7.54
CA TRP A 473 -13.09 -0.49 6.74
C TRP A 473 -14.36 -1.17 7.26
N ALA A 474 -15.46 -0.42 7.28
CA ALA A 474 -16.80 -0.92 7.53
C ALA A 474 -17.68 -0.71 6.30
N SER A 475 -18.61 -1.63 6.11
CA SER A 475 -19.57 -1.62 5.01
C SER A 475 -20.98 -1.95 5.45
N GLY A 476 -21.95 -1.43 4.71
CA GLY A 476 -23.37 -1.62 4.97
C GLY A 476 -23.74 -1.32 6.43
N SER A 477 -24.37 -2.29 7.11
CA SER A 477 -24.83 -2.09 8.49
C SER A 477 -23.72 -1.84 9.52
N TYR A 478 -22.47 -2.18 9.22
CA TYR A 478 -21.36 -1.93 10.14
C TYR A 478 -21.01 -0.45 10.23
N VAL A 479 -21.29 0.35 9.19
CA VAL A 479 -21.05 1.80 9.19
C VAL A 479 -21.83 2.47 10.32
N ASP A 480 -23.13 2.20 10.41
CA ASP A 480 -23.98 2.73 11.49
C ASP A 480 -23.60 2.19 12.87
N SER A 481 -23.10 0.96 12.94
CA SER A 481 -22.68 0.37 14.20
C SER A 481 -21.40 1.03 14.71
N TRP A 482 -20.42 1.23 13.85
CA TRP A 482 -19.10 1.76 14.19
C TRP A 482 -19.15 3.26 14.45
N ALA A 483 -19.97 4.01 13.71
CA ALA A 483 -20.21 5.43 13.95
C ALA A 483 -20.66 5.73 15.39
N LYS A 484 -21.35 4.78 16.06
CA LYS A 484 -21.78 4.94 17.47
C LYS A 484 -20.59 5.11 18.43
N ALA A 485 -19.44 4.51 18.12
CA ALA A 485 -18.23 4.62 18.93
C ALA A 485 -17.61 6.03 18.90
N PHE A 486 -18.04 6.88 17.96
CA PHE A 486 -17.53 8.24 17.74
C PHE A 486 -18.53 9.34 18.10
N LYS A 487 -19.70 9.02 18.67
CA LYS A 487 -20.75 10.00 19.01
C LYS A 487 -20.32 11.10 19.98
N ASP A 488 -19.32 10.82 20.81
CA ASP A 488 -18.67 11.72 21.77
C ASP A 488 -17.36 12.31 21.23
N GLY A 489 -17.03 12.01 19.96
CA GLY A 489 -15.87 12.54 19.27
C GLY A 489 -16.03 14.01 18.87
N LYS A 490 -14.90 14.63 18.55
CA LYS A 490 -14.83 15.99 18.04
C LYS A 490 -15.11 15.97 16.55
N GLU A 491 -16.09 16.76 16.10
CA GLU A 491 -16.29 16.98 14.67
C GLU A 491 -15.15 17.87 14.13
N ILE A 492 -14.49 17.42 13.06
CA ILE A 492 -13.50 18.22 12.35
C ILE A 492 -14.27 19.17 11.44
N SER A 493 -14.09 20.48 11.65
CA SER A 493 -14.73 21.49 10.81
C SER A 493 -14.28 21.33 9.35
N MET A 494 -15.25 21.18 8.45
CA MET A 494 -15.05 21.36 7.02
C MET A 494 -14.62 22.81 6.82
N GLU A 495 -13.38 23.07 6.40
CA GLU A 495 -13.08 24.39 5.87
C GLU A 495 -13.84 24.53 4.54
N ASP A 496 -14.83 25.42 4.52
CA ASP A 496 -15.42 25.93 3.30
C ASP A 496 -14.31 26.65 2.51
N GLU A 497 -14.00 26.19 1.28
CA GLU A 497 -13.11 26.89 0.34
C GLU A 497 -13.57 28.32 0.03
#